data_AF-A0A3D2W658-F1
#
_entry.id   AF-A0A3D2W658-F1
#
_cell.length_a   1.000
_cell.length_b   1.000
_cell.length_c   1.000
_cell.angle_alpha   90.00
_cell.angle_beta   90.00
_cell.angle_gamma   90.00
#
_symmetry.space_group_name_H-M   'P 1'
#
loop_
_entity.id
_entity.type
_entity.pdbx_description
1 polymer ?
#
loop_
_entity_poly.entity_id
_entity_poly.type
_entity_poly.pdbx_seq_one_letter_code
_entity_poly.pdbx_strand_id
1 'polypeptide(L)'
;MIRRTGSHYCRFFWGKKSMNLKDYEEKTEEMTVRISWAQDSKDIHEPCAKARFDQAVFAGSDQVITFPKACILEWPVTKKLFGFSPDHHLKKGMICHIKARRKERISEVSPETWLLEELLEKNVRDERLDPLLQFENGYETEEKKMIFLAEHTPYGAAVVFDYLRIGVSCLAFIDENDVLHHEHVNLSWMGKENRRSSFKPETLCAYSVLARKHKTDKNRYLAVRILKKENDSRFAEIIEAYKQPVVITNEYGTFTLNRPYRQYEGEIAWPNGEASVTIDASEDGTASFKMLEEICRDRKQWDESIRTSAAESLLETAEDWAEEEISLDELMKLLGIPSIHIISDEEAEVFYEPGELFGWHTVIVDIDHGSVSDAYLAG
;
A
#
# COMPACT_ATOMS: atom_id res chain seq x y z
N MET A 1 -10.15 76.03 26.04
CA MET A 1 -8.76 75.65 25.74
C MET A 1 -8.56 74.18 26.16
N ILE A 2 -8.79 73.32 25.17
CA ILE A 2 -8.40 71.91 24.97
C ILE A 2 -7.72 71.18 26.15
N ARG A 3 -8.37 70.14 26.69
CA ARG A 3 -7.68 68.98 27.31
C ARG A 3 -7.61 67.86 26.29
N ARG A 4 -6.39 67.56 25.82
CA ARG A 4 -6.09 66.47 24.88
C ARG A 4 -6.25 65.12 25.57
N THR A 5 -7.03 64.25 24.95
CA THR A 5 -6.97 62.79 25.09
C THR A 5 -5.63 62.30 24.53
N GLY A 6 -4.86 61.61 25.37
CA GLY A 6 -3.55 61.08 25.04
C GLY A 6 -3.46 59.60 25.37
N SER A 7 -3.69 58.78 24.35
CA SER A 7 -2.96 57.54 24.03
C SER A 7 -2.00 57.04 25.12
N HIS A 8 -2.38 55.96 25.80
CA HIS A 8 -1.39 55.03 26.38
C HIS A 8 -1.36 53.78 25.52
N TYR A 9 -0.38 53.76 24.62
CA TYR A 9 0.15 52.53 24.04
C TYR A 9 0.63 51.64 25.19
N CYS A 10 -0.07 50.53 25.43
CA CYS A 10 0.53 49.35 26.05
C CYS A 10 0.80 48.35 24.94
N ARG A 11 1.99 48.45 24.35
CA ARG A 11 2.60 47.35 23.59
C ARG A 11 2.91 46.23 24.58
N PHE A 12 2.04 45.22 24.63
CA PHE A 12 2.42 43.90 25.13
C PHE A 12 2.84 43.06 23.93
N PHE A 13 4.15 43.02 23.68
CA PHE A 13 4.78 42.03 22.80
C PHE A 13 5.17 40.83 23.65
N TRP A 14 4.30 39.82 23.65
CA TRP A 14 4.65 38.40 23.81
C TRP A 14 3.78 37.65 22.81
N GLY A 15 4.39 37.25 21.69
CA GLY A 15 3.73 36.70 20.51
C GLY A 15 3.20 35.28 20.74
N LYS A 16 2.07 35.16 21.44
CA LYS A 16 1.17 34.02 21.24
C LYS A 16 0.30 34.36 20.03
N LYS A 17 0.49 33.66 18.91
CA LYS A 17 -0.48 33.68 17.80
C LYS A 17 -1.86 33.47 18.42
N SER A 18 -2.81 34.37 18.21
CA SER A 18 -4.22 34.13 18.51
C SER A 18 -4.90 33.71 17.21
N MET A 19 -5.87 32.80 17.29
CA MET A 19 -6.67 32.43 16.11
C MET A 19 -7.51 33.65 15.68
N ASN A 20 -7.28 34.17 14.48
CA ASN A 20 -8.01 35.32 13.97
C ASN A 20 -9.27 34.84 13.23
N LEU A 21 -10.43 34.94 13.89
CA LEU A 21 -11.72 34.50 13.32
C LEU A 21 -12.12 35.24 12.03
N LYS A 22 -11.48 36.38 11.73
CA LYS A 22 -11.71 37.11 10.48
C LYS A 22 -11.09 36.46 9.25
N ASP A 23 -10.19 35.49 9.43
CA ASP A 23 -9.54 34.80 8.32
C ASP A 23 -10.44 33.68 7.72
N TYR A 24 -11.62 33.45 8.30
CA TYR A 24 -12.56 32.42 7.87
C TYR A 24 -13.79 33.05 7.22
N GLU A 25 -14.32 32.33 6.23
CA GLU A 25 -15.55 32.71 5.54
C GLU A 25 -16.70 32.86 6.54
N GLU A 26 -17.67 33.73 6.23
CA GLU A 26 -18.90 33.85 7.04
C GLU A 26 -19.83 32.65 6.86
N LYS A 27 -19.71 31.95 5.73
CA LYS A 27 -20.51 30.78 5.40
C LYS A 27 -20.08 29.59 6.26
N THR A 28 -21.04 29.02 6.96
CA THR A 28 -20.89 27.75 7.66
C THR A 28 -21.34 26.60 6.75
N GLU A 29 -20.57 25.52 6.73
CA GLU A 29 -20.88 24.30 6.03
C GLU A 29 -21.04 23.14 7.01
N GLU A 30 -22.06 22.32 6.77
CA GLU A 30 -22.30 21.09 7.52
C GLU A 30 -21.78 19.91 6.70
N MET A 31 -21.04 19.02 7.33
CA MET A 31 -20.39 17.90 6.65
C MET A 31 -20.09 16.75 7.61
N THR A 32 -20.01 15.55 7.06
CA THR A 32 -19.44 14.39 7.75
C THR A 32 -18.00 14.20 7.30
N VAL A 33 -17.06 14.13 8.24
CA VAL A 33 -15.62 14.03 7.95
C VAL A 33 -15.01 12.80 8.59
N ARG A 34 -13.99 12.23 7.94
CA ARG A 34 -13.13 11.19 8.52
C ARG A 34 -11.87 11.80 9.11
N ILE A 35 -11.67 11.67 10.40
CA ILE A 35 -10.50 12.20 11.10
C ILE A 35 -9.28 11.32 10.80
N SER A 36 -8.30 11.88 10.08
CA SER A 36 -7.05 11.21 9.73
C SER A 36 -5.93 11.41 10.75
N TRP A 37 -6.04 12.44 11.59
CA TRP A 37 -5.14 12.70 12.71
C TRP A 37 -5.82 13.63 13.72
N ALA A 38 -5.49 13.50 15.01
CA ALA A 38 -5.92 14.45 16.04
C ALA A 38 -4.80 14.66 17.05
N GLN A 39 -4.66 15.90 17.53
CA GLN A 39 -3.73 16.25 18.59
C GLN A 39 -4.13 15.56 19.90
N ASP A 40 -3.16 15.01 20.65
CA ASP A 40 -3.42 14.46 21.97
C ASP A 40 -3.91 15.58 22.90
N SER A 41 -4.96 15.30 23.67
CA SER A 41 -5.55 16.30 24.58
C SER A 41 -4.57 16.76 25.66
N LYS A 42 -3.55 15.95 25.97
CA LYS A 42 -2.46 16.31 26.90
C LYS A 42 -1.46 17.32 26.31
N ASP A 43 -1.34 17.36 24.98
CA ASP A 43 -0.36 18.18 24.25
C ASP A 43 -0.96 19.47 23.68
N ILE A 44 -2.19 19.81 24.09
CA ILE A 44 -2.84 21.06 23.71
C ILE A 44 -2.20 22.22 24.49
N HIS A 45 -1.19 22.85 23.90
CA HIS A 45 -0.45 23.97 24.50
C HIS A 45 -0.61 25.31 23.75
N GLU A 46 -1.25 25.29 22.57
CA GLU A 46 -1.42 26.42 21.64
C GLU A 46 -2.83 27.05 21.71
N PRO A 47 -3.07 28.27 21.17
CA PRO A 47 -4.38 28.96 21.25
C PRO A 47 -5.55 28.16 20.67
N CYS A 48 -5.28 27.17 19.82
CA CYS A 48 -6.23 26.30 19.18
C CYS A 48 -5.73 24.85 19.23
N ALA A 49 -6.69 23.93 19.30
CA ALA A 49 -6.45 22.51 19.13
C ALA A 49 -6.73 22.14 17.69
N LYS A 50 -6.06 21.09 17.22
CA LYS A 50 -6.05 20.72 15.81
C LYS A 50 -6.38 19.24 15.61
N ALA A 51 -7.06 18.97 14.52
CA ALA A 51 -7.20 17.67 13.91
C ALA A 51 -6.96 17.81 12.39
N ARG A 52 -6.94 16.68 11.70
CA ARG A 52 -6.95 16.62 10.25
C ARG A 52 -8.03 15.66 9.78
N PHE A 53 -8.60 15.96 8.62
CA PHE A 53 -9.47 15.04 7.90
C PHE A 53 -9.03 14.92 6.45
N ASP A 54 -9.18 13.74 5.89
CA ASP A 54 -8.76 13.40 4.53
C ASP A 54 -9.94 13.19 3.57
N GLN A 55 -11.13 12.95 4.11
CA GLN A 55 -12.37 12.80 3.37
C GLN A 55 -13.53 13.55 4.03
N ALA A 56 -14.44 14.07 3.21
CA ALA A 56 -15.67 14.71 3.65
C ALA A 56 -16.85 14.38 2.75
N VAL A 57 -18.05 14.36 3.32
CA VAL A 57 -19.32 14.37 2.61
C VAL A 57 -20.13 15.58 3.09
N PHE A 58 -20.41 16.52 2.20
CA PHE A 58 -21.14 17.74 2.52
C PHE A 58 -22.63 17.46 2.67
N ALA A 59 -23.30 18.19 3.56
CA ALA A 59 -24.74 18.05 3.78
C ALA A 59 -25.52 18.23 2.46
N GLY A 60 -26.45 17.31 2.19
CA GLY A 60 -27.22 17.27 0.95
C GLY A 60 -26.48 16.68 -0.27
N SER A 61 -25.26 16.17 -0.10
CA SER A 61 -24.50 15.44 -1.11
C SER A 61 -24.30 13.97 -0.72
N ASP A 62 -24.21 13.11 -1.73
CA ASP A 62 -23.76 11.72 -1.58
C ASP A 62 -22.32 11.50 -2.06
N GLN A 63 -21.69 12.53 -2.60
CA GLN A 63 -20.33 12.46 -3.11
C GLN A 63 -19.31 12.54 -1.98
N VAL A 64 -18.42 11.56 -1.93
CA VAL A 64 -17.22 11.61 -1.09
C VAL A 64 -16.19 12.48 -1.77
N ILE A 65 -15.76 13.53 -1.07
CA ILE A 65 -14.63 14.36 -1.48
C ILE A 65 -13.39 13.83 -0.76
N THR A 66 -12.39 13.42 -1.55
CA THR A 66 -11.07 13.02 -1.03
C THR A 66 -10.07 14.15 -1.31
N PHE A 67 -9.36 14.58 -0.28
CA PHE A 67 -8.42 15.69 -0.39
C PHE A 67 -7.00 15.15 -0.64
N PRO A 68 -6.28 15.60 -1.69
CA PRO A 68 -4.89 15.16 -1.96
C PRO A 68 -3.93 15.45 -0.80
N LYS A 69 -4.18 16.53 -0.06
CA LYS A 69 -3.53 16.86 1.21
C LYS A 69 -4.62 16.96 2.27
N ALA A 70 -4.44 16.25 3.39
CA ALA A 70 -5.41 16.29 4.48
C ALA A 70 -5.68 17.74 4.94
N CYS A 71 -6.96 18.06 5.07
CA CYS A 71 -7.42 19.36 5.57
C CYS A 71 -7.11 19.48 7.06
N ILE A 72 -6.78 20.69 7.50
CA ILE A 72 -6.65 21.04 8.92
C ILE A 72 -8.03 21.42 9.45
N LEU A 73 -8.40 20.86 10.60
CA LEU A 73 -9.56 21.26 11.37
C LEU A 73 -9.06 21.86 12.69
N GLU A 74 -9.42 23.09 13.01
CA GLU A 74 -8.96 23.78 14.21
C GLU A 74 -10.09 24.45 14.99
N TRP A 75 -9.95 24.52 16.32
CA TRP A 75 -10.91 25.18 17.21
C TRP A 75 -10.19 25.85 18.39
N PRO A 76 -10.74 26.95 18.94
CA PRO A 76 -10.07 27.70 19.99
C PRO A 76 -10.06 26.94 21.33
N VAL A 77 -8.91 26.93 21.98
CA VAL A 77 -8.71 26.35 23.33
C VAL A 77 -8.78 27.50 24.33
N THR A 78 -9.96 28.12 24.46
CA THR A 78 -10.14 29.17 25.47
C THR A 78 -11.22 28.78 26.47
N LYS A 79 -10.91 28.96 27.75
CA LYS A 79 -11.66 28.43 28.89
C LYS A 79 -13.10 28.96 29.05
N LYS A 80 -13.60 29.90 28.22
CA LYS A 80 -14.93 30.52 28.45
C LYS A 80 -15.42 31.54 27.40
N LEU A 81 -15.04 31.43 26.14
CA LEU A 81 -15.65 32.24 25.08
C LEU A 81 -16.40 31.32 24.12
N PHE A 82 -17.74 31.45 24.09
CA PHE A 82 -18.64 30.83 23.11
C PHE A 82 -18.75 29.30 23.08
N GLY A 83 -19.03 28.63 24.20
CA GLY A 83 -19.53 27.23 24.17
C GLY A 83 -18.57 26.15 23.63
N PHE A 84 -17.35 26.51 23.22
CA PHE A 84 -16.36 25.57 22.68
C PHE A 84 -15.80 24.67 23.79
N SER A 85 -15.84 23.36 23.57
CA SER A 85 -15.09 22.42 24.40
C SER A 85 -13.63 22.42 23.93
N PRO A 86 -12.65 22.73 24.81
CA PRO A 86 -11.25 22.61 24.44
C PRO A 86 -10.86 21.15 24.12
N ASP A 87 -11.63 20.19 24.61
CA ASP A 87 -11.41 18.76 24.41
C ASP A 87 -12.60 18.13 23.69
N HIS A 88 -12.55 18.13 22.35
CA HIS A 88 -13.49 17.38 21.54
C HIS A 88 -13.19 15.87 21.56
N HIS A 89 -12.11 15.40 22.20
CA HIS A 89 -11.68 14.00 22.23
C HIS A 89 -11.69 13.33 20.84
N LEU A 90 -11.34 14.09 19.79
CA LEU A 90 -11.21 13.55 18.44
C LEU A 90 -10.02 12.60 18.39
N LYS A 91 -10.13 11.55 17.60
CA LYS A 91 -9.09 10.53 17.39
C LYS A 91 -9.05 10.15 15.93
N LYS A 92 -7.88 9.71 15.48
CA LYS A 92 -7.72 9.05 14.19
C LYS A 92 -8.77 7.94 14.05
N GLY A 93 -9.44 7.89 12.90
CA GLY A 93 -10.48 6.91 12.57
C GLY A 93 -11.89 7.27 13.01
N MET A 94 -12.07 8.34 13.77
CA MET A 94 -13.42 8.83 14.06
C MET A 94 -14.03 9.43 12.80
N ILE A 95 -15.30 9.10 12.56
CA ILE A 95 -16.14 9.80 11.61
C ILE A 95 -17.04 10.72 12.42
N CYS A 96 -17.04 12.00 12.07
CA CYS A 96 -17.71 13.04 12.82
C CYS A 96 -18.62 13.85 11.90
N HIS A 97 -19.82 14.16 12.38
CA HIS A 97 -20.67 15.15 11.73
C HIS A 97 -20.41 16.51 12.38
N ILE A 98 -20.06 17.51 11.57
CA ILE A 98 -19.55 18.80 12.02
C ILE A 98 -20.20 19.97 11.27
N LYS A 99 -20.20 21.14 11.91
CA LYS A 99 -20.30 22.44 11.25
C LYS A 99 -18.95 23.12 11.27
N ALA A 100 -18.49 23.58 10.13
CA ALA A 100 -17.20 24.24 10.00
C ALA A 100 -17.24 25.40 9.00
N ARG A 101 -16.34 26.37 9.20
CA ARG A 101 -16.11 27.46 8.24
C ARG A 101 -14.76 27.28 7.57
N ARG A 102 -14.73 27.47 6.25
CA ARG A 102 -13.48 27.40 5.50
C ARG A 102 -12.64 28.63 5.78
N LYS A 103 -11.32 28.44 5.92
CA LYS A 103 -10.36 29.54 5.98
C LYS A 103 -10.07 30.03 4.57
N GLU A 104 -10.03 31.34 4.36
CA GLU A 104 -9.62 31.90 3.08
C GLU A 104 -8.19 31.43 2.74
N ARG A 105 -8.01 30.86 1.55
CA ARG A 105 -6.71 30.30 1.15
C ARG A 105 -5.71 31.43 0.93
N ILE A 106 -4.61 31.38 1.68
CA ILE A 106 -3.49 32.32 1.55
C ILE A 106 -2.53 31.86 0.43
N SER A 107 -2.48 30.56 0.11
CA SER A 107 -1.71 30.00 -1.00
C SER A 107 -2.32 28.67 -1.48
N GLU A 108 -2.00 28.26 -2.72
CA GLU A 108 -2.41 26.96 -3.27
C GLU A 108 -1.65 25.78 -2.67
N VAL A 109 -0.46 26.03 -2.11
CA VAL A 109 0.43 24.98 -1.57
C VAL A 109 0.01 24.57 -0.15
N SER A 110 -0.62 25.49 0.58
CA SER A 110 -1.09 25.27 1.95
C SER A 110 -2.27 24.28 2.00
N PRO A 111 -2.32 23.39 3.01
CA PRO A 111 -3.49 22.54 3.21
C PRO A 111 -4.72 23.39 3.51
N GLU A 112 -5.88 22.95 3.03
CA GLU A 112 -7.14 23.61 3.37
C GLU A 112 -7.35 23.59 4.88
N THR A 113 -7.78 24.72 5.43
CA THR A 113 -7.97 24.86 6.87
C THR A 113 -9.42 25.22 7.16
N TRP A 114 -9.99 24.60 8.17
CA TRP A 114 -11.39 24.73 8.56
C TRP A 114 -11.48 25.03 10.05
N LEU A 115 -12.29 26.01 10.41
CA LEU A 115 -12.67 26.29 11.78
C LEU A 115 -13.83 25.38 12.16
N LEU A 116 -13.63 24.49 13.14
CA LEU A 116 -14.72 23.71 13.73
C LEU A 116 -15.57 24.63 14.61
N GLU A 117 -16.83 24.81 14.23
CA GLU A 117 -17.81 25.59 15.01
C GLU A 117 -18.59 24.72 15.98
N GLU A 118 -19.06 23.57 15.48
CA GLU A 118 -19.91 22.67 16.22
C GLU A 118 -19.59 21.23 15.84
N LEU A 119 -19.40 20.39 16.85
CA LEU A 119 -19.31 18.94 16.67
C LEU A 119 -20.70 18.36 16.96
N LEU A 120 -21.44 18.09 15.90
CA LEU A 120 -22.84 17.64 15.98
C LEU A 120 -22.94 16.20 16.46
N GLU A 121 -22.11 15.32 15.90
CA GLU A 121 -22.11 13.89 16.25
C GLU A 121 -20.70 13.29 16.13
N LYS A 122 -20.39 12.32 17.00
CA LYS A 122 -19.14 11.56 17.01
C LYS A 122 -19.40 10.09 16.73
N ASN A 123 -18.45 9.43 16.07
CA ASN A 123 -18.52 8.01 15.71
C ASN A 123 -19.74 7.69 14.83
N VAL A 124 -20.01 8.59 13.88
CA VAL A 124 -21.06 8.40 12.88
C VAL A 124 -20.75 7.16 12.08
N ARG A 125 -21.75 6.29 11.92
CA ARG A 125 -21.63 5.13 11.03
C ARG A 125 -21.99 5.56 9.62
N ASP A 126 -20.99 5.98 8.84
CA ASP A 126 -21.16 6.40 7.45
C ASP A 126 -20.41 5.43 6.52
N GLU A 127 -21.16 4.62 5.78
CA GLU A 127 -20.62 3.61 4.85
C GLU A 127 -19.77 4.21 3.74
N ARG A 128 -19.93 5.51 3.47
CA ARG A 128 -19.17 6.23 2.44
C ARG A 128 -17.79 6.63 2.93
N LEU A 129 -17.54 6.66 4.24
CA LEU A 129 -16.29 7.13 4.85
C LEU A 129 -15.57 6.03 5.67
N ASP A 130 -16.32 5.07 6.21
CA ASP A 130 -15.75 3.98 7.02
C ASP A 130 -15.09 2.92 6.11
N PRO A 131 -13.77 2.74 6.19
CA PRO A 131 -13.07 1.77 5.34
C PRO A 131 -13.56 0.33 5.53
N LEU A 132 -14.02 -0.03 6.74
CA LEU A 132 -14.55 -1.36 7.01
C LEU A 132 -15.89 -1.57 6.31
N LEU A 133 -16.79 -0.58 6.39
CA LEU A 133 -18.08 -0.66 5.71
C LEU A 133 -17.92 -0.60 4.20
N GLN A 134 -17.01 0.24 3.67
CA GLN A 134 -16.69 0.27 2.25
C GLN A 134 -16.22 -1.09 1.74
N PHE A 135 -15.35 -1.77 2.49
CA PHE A 135 -14.90 -3.11 2.16
C PHE A 135 -16.04 -4.13 2.22
N GLU A 136 -16.83 -4.16 3.31
CA GLU A 136 -17.95 -5.10 3.47
C GLU A 136 -19.07 -4.86 2.43
N ASN A 137 -19.27 -3.61 1.98
CA ASN A 137 -20.28 -3.26 0.99
C ASN A 137 -20.02 -3.87 -0.40
N GLY A 138 -18.81 -4.34 -0.68
CA GLY A 138 -18.52 -5.14 -1.88
C GLY A 138 -19.14 -6.53 -1.85
N TYR A 139 -19.63 -7.00 -0.69
CA TYR A 139 -20.11 -8.36 -0.49
C TYR A 139 -21.62 -8.43 -0.23
N GLU A 140 -22.21 -9.56 -0.58
CA GLU A 140 -23.60 -9.89 -0.26
C GLU A 140 -23.82 -9.85 1.26
N THR A 141 -25.07 -9.64 1.68
CA THR A 141 -25.44 -9.64 3.11
C THR A 141 -25.63 -11.06 3.65
N GLU A 142 -25.93 -12.03 2.80
CA GLU A 142 -26.18 -13.41 3.18
C GLU A 142 -24.89 -14.11 3.62
N GLU A 143 -24.89 -14.65 4.85
CA GLU A 143 -23.79 -15.42 5.40
C GLU A 143 -23.99 -16.90 5.14
N LYS A 144 -23.01 -17.51 4.47
CA LYS A 144 -23.04 -18.91 4.06
C LYS A 144 -21.91 -19.67 4.72
N LYS A 145 -22.21 -20.86 5.24
CA LYS A 145 -21.18 -21.76 5.75
C LYS A 145 -20.55 -22.50 4.57
N MET A 146 -19.25 -22.34 4.40
CA MET A 146 -18.47 -22.93 3.32
C MET A 146 -17.15 -23.47 3.89
N ILE A 147 -16.44 -24.31 3.14
CA ILE A 147 -15.11 -24.81 3.52
C ILE A 147 -14.11 -24.36 2.47
N PHE A 148 -13.04 -23.67 2.87
CA PHE A 148 -12.00 -23.19 1.95
C PHE A 148 -10.69 -23.91 2.21
N LEU A 149 -10.03 -24.40 1.16
CA LEU A 149 -8.67 -24.93 1.20
C LEU A 149 -7.68 -23.79 0.96
N ALA A 150 -7.03 -23.32 2.02
CA ALA A 150 -6.03 -22.25 1.91
C ALA A 150 -4.80 -22.76 1.15
N GLU A 151 -4.37 -21.99 0.14
CA GLU A 151 -3.18 -22.29 -0.65
C GLU A 151 -1.92 -22.13 0.18
N HIS A 152 -1.79 -20.97 0.84
CA HIS A 152 -0.61 -20.59 1.60
C HIS A 152 -1.00 -19.80 2.84
N THR A 153 -0.03 -19.61 3.75
CA THR A 153 -0.19 -18.66 4.85
C THR A 153 -0.01 -17.24 4.31
N PRO A 154 -0.88 -16.26 4.63
CA PRO A 154 -0.77 -14.90 4.10
C PRO A 154 0.59 -14.27 4.43
N TYR A 155 1.30 -13.80 3.40
CA TYR A 155 2.63 -13.18 3.52
C TYR A 155 2.58 -11.65 3.69
N GLY A 156 1.44 -11.03 3.35
CA GLY A 156 1.29 -9.57 3.37
C GLY A 156 -0.12 -9.13 3.74
N ALA A 157 -0.26 -7.84 3.98
CA ALA A 157 -1.54 -7.18 4.22
C ALA A 157 -1.48 -5.76 3.64
N ALA A 158 -2.56 -5.32 3.00
CA ALA A 158 -2.68 -3.94 2.60
C ALA A 158 -3.13 -3.12 3.81
N VAL A 159 -2.38 -2.05 4.13
CA VAL A 159 -2.80 -1.09 5.15
C VAL A 159 -3.90 -0.22 4.57
N VAL A 160 -5.11 -0.34 5.12
CA VAL A 160 -6.26 0.49 4.79
C VAL A 160 -6.61 1.29 6.04
N PHE A 161 -6.01 2.48 6.14
CA PHE A 161 -6.18 3.37 7.28
C PHE A 161 -5.71 2.73 8.61
N ASP A 162 -6.62 2.39 9.53
CA ASP A 162 -6.33 1.71 10.82
C ASP A 162 -6.56 0.19 10.73
N TYR A 163 -6.77 -0.32 9.52
CA TYR A 163 -7.05 -1.71 9.26
C TYR A 163 -5.99 -2.35 8.37
N LEU A 164 -5.85 -3.65 8.52
CA LEU A 164 -5.11 -4.52 7.63
C LEU A 164 -6.13 -5.31 6.83
N ARG A 165 -6.19 -5.06 5.53
CA ARG A 165 -6.89 -5.93 4.60
C ARG A 165 -5.97 -7.11 4.29
N ILE A 166 -6.41 -8.30 4.66
CA ILE A 166 -5.68 -9.54 4.49
C ILE A 166 -6.47 -10.41 3.52
N GLY A 167 -5.76 -11.06 2.61
CA GLY A 167 -6.33 -12.03 1.69
C GLY A 167 -5.49 -13.29 1.71
N VAL A 168 -6.14 -14.41 1.45
CA VAL A 168 -5.49 -15.70 1.18
C VAL A 168 -6.08 -16.28 -0.10
N SER A 169 -5.22 -16.77 -0.98
CA SER A 169 -5.67 -17.58 -2.10
C SER A 169 -6.10 -18.95 -1.60
N CYS A 170 -7.17 -19.49 -2.18
CA CYS A 170 -7.69 -20.81 -1.89
C CYS A 170 -7.69 -21.63 -3.17
N LEU A 171 -7.19 -22.86 -3.09
CA LEU A 171 -7.09 -23.78 -4.23
C LEU A 171 -8.45 -24.36 -4.65
N ALA A 172 -9.36 -24.45 -3.69
CA ALA A 172 -10.68 -25.02 -3.86
C ALA A 172 -11.56 -24.62 -2.68
N PHE A 173 -12.86 -24.79 -2.85
CA PHE A 173 -13.82 -24.61 -1.77
C PHE A 173 -15.01 -25.56 -1.90
N ILE A 174 -15.67 -25.83 -0.78
CA ILE A 174 -16.95 -26.53 -0.72
C ILE A 174 -18.02 -25.51 -0.35
N ASP A 175 -19.06 -25.42 -1.17
CA ASP A 175 -20.10 -24.41 -1.01
C ASP A 175 -21.17 -24.79 0.03
N GLU A 176 -22.20 -23.95 0.16
CA GLU A 176 -23.29 -24.15 1.09
C GLU A 176 -24.14 -25.41 0.82
N ASN A 177 -24.04 -25.96 -0.39
CA ASN A 177 -24.77 -27.14 -0.85
C ASN A 177 -23.91 -28.40 -0.80
N ASP A 178 -22.73 -28.34 -0.15
CA ASP A 178 -21.76 -29.43 -0.06
C ASP A 178 -21.13 -29.83 -1.41
N VAL A 179 -21.11 -28.92 -2.38
CA VAL A 179 -20.49 -29.14 -3.70
C VAL A 179 -19.04 -28.65 -3.68
N LEU A 180 -18.11 -29.49 -4.14
CA LEU A 180 -16.70 -29.15 -4.32
C LEU A 180 -16.50 -28.36 -5.62
N HIS A 181 -15.82 -27.22 -5.50
CA HIS A 181 -15.41 -26.36 -6.61
C HIS A 181 -13.87 -26.33 -6.66
N HIS A 182 -13.31 -26.55 -7.85
CA HIS A 182 -11.86 -26.56 -8.12
C HIS A 182 -11.32 -25.18 -8.52
N GLU A 183 -12.16 -24.15 -8.46
CA GLU A 183 -11.81 -22.78 -8.85
C GLU A 183 -10.92 -22.13 -7.78
N HIS A 184 -9.89 -21.42 -8.25
CA HIS A 184 -9.07 -20.57 -7.39
C HIS A 184 -9.88 -19.35 -6.96
N VAL A 185 -9.98 -19.13 -5.64
CA VAL A 185 -10.73 -17.99 -5.07
C VAL A 185 -9.88 -17.28 -4.02
N ASN A 186 -10.16 -16.00 -3.79
CA ASN A 186 -9.55 -15.22 -2.73
C ASN A 186 -10.52 -15.10 -1.55
N LEU A 187 -10.09 -15.55 -0.38
CA LEU A 187 -10.79 -15.33 0.87
C LEU A 187 -10.12 -14.16 1.62
N SER A 188 -10.88 -13.10 1.89
CA SER A 188 -10.33 -11.88 2.49
C SER A 188 -11.10 -11.44 3.72
N TRP A 189 -10.42 -10.72 4.61
CA TRP A 189 -10.98 -10.14 5.83
C TRP A 189 -10.20 -8.89 6.24
N MET A 190 -10.76 -8.14 7.18
CA MET A 190 -10.09 -7.00 7.80
C MET A 190 -9.74 -7.29 9.25
N GLY A 191 -8.47 -7.08 9.61
CA GLY A 191 -8.00 -6.96 10.98
C GLY A 191 -7.76 -5.50 11.35
N LYS A 192 -7.73 -5.15 12.65
CA LYS A 192 -7.22 -3.84 13.07
C LYS A 192 -5.69 -3.85 13.01
N GLU A 193 -5.06 -2.76 12.59
CA GLU A 193 -3.61 -2.68 12.42
C GLU A 193 -2.83 -3.04 13.69
N ASN A 194 -3.26 -2.51 14.83
CA ASN A 194 -2.66 -2.81 16.14
C ASN A 194 -3.04 -4.19 16.71
N ARG A 195 -3.92 -4.93 16.04
CA ARG A 195 -4.33 -6.29 16.38
C ARG A 195 -4.22 -7.13 15.11
N ARG A 196 -2.97 -7.50 14.76
CA ARG A 196 -2.67 -8.54 13.73
C ARG A 196 -3.78 -9.58 13.77
N SER A 197 -4.47 -9.83 12.63
CA SER A 197 -5.66 -10.66 12.65
C SER A 197 -5.38 -11.99 13.35
N SER A 198 -6.27 -12.40 14.24
CA SER A 198 -6.12 -13.66 14.97
C SER A 198 -6.12 -14.87 14.04
N PHE A 199 -6.73 -14.75 12.87
CA PHE A 199 -6.69 -15.78 11.86
C PHE A 199 -5.42 -15.69 11.02
N LYS A 200 -4.69 -16.80 11.01
CA LYS A 200 -3.54 -17.08 10.15
C LYS A 200 -3.73 -18.51 9.62
N PRO A 201 -4.39 -18.69 8.46
CA PRO A 201 -4.54 -20.02 7.90
C PRO A 201 -3.17 -20.62 7.64
N GLU A 202 -3.02 -21.90 7.99
CA GLU A 202 -1.84 -22.68 7.63
C GLU A 202 -1.90 -23.05 6.16
N THR A 203 -0.72 -23.18 5.55
CA THR A 203 -0.55 -23.64 4.17
C THR A 203 -1.21 -25.01 3.97
N LEU A 204 -1.99 -25.17 2.89
CA LEU A 204 -2.68 -26.39 2.51
C LEU A 204 -3.62 -26.96 3.59
N CYS A 205 -4.24 -26.09 4.38
CA CYS A 205 -5.22 -26.47 5.38
C CYS A 205 -6.62 -25.97 5.00
N ALA A 206 -7.63 -26.81 5.26
CA ALA A 206 -9.02 -26.46 5.05
C ALA A 206 -9.63 -25.84 6.30
N TYR A 207 -10.54 -24.89 6.12
CA TYR A 207 -11.25 -24.21 7.20
C TYR A 207 -12.72 -24.08 6.88
N SER A 208 -13.57 -24.43 7.84
CA SER A 208 -14.99 -24.07 7.83
C SER A 208 -15.11 -22.58 8.16
N VAL A 209 -15.71 -21.82 7.25
CA VAL A 209 -15.82 -20.37 7.32
C VAL A 209 -17.27 -19.96 7.11
N LEU A 210 -17.72 -19.00 7.90
CA LEU A 210 -18.93 -18.24 7.60
C LEU A 210 -18.51 -17.09 6.67
N ALA A 211 -18.92 -17.17 5.41
CA ALA A 211 -18.46 -16.31 4.34
C ALA A 211 -19.61 -15.60 3.62
N ARG A 212 -19.30 -14.47 2.99
CA ARG A 212 -20.19 -13.74 2.07
C ARG A 212 -19.56 -13.69 0.69
N LYS A 213 -20.36 -13.89 -0.36
CA LYS A 213 -19.90 -13.79 -1.75
C LYS A 213 -19.71 -12.33 -2.13
N HIS A 214 -18.72 -12.02 -2.94
CA HIS A 214 -18.59 -10.67 -3.49
C HIS A 214 -19.68 -10.44 -4.55
N LYS A 215 -20.24 -9.22 -4.62
CA LYS A 215 -21.44 -8.93 -5.42
C LYS A 215 -21.22 -9.06 -6.94
N THR A 216 -20.00 -8.84 -7.40
CA THR A 216 -19.66 -8.81 -8.84
C THR A 216 -18.54 -9.78 -9.21
N ASP A 217 -17.46 -9.78 -8.43
CA ASP A 217 -16.34 -10.73 -8.55
C ASP A 217 -16.68 -12.12 -7.99
N LYS A 218 -16.81 -13.12 -8.86
CA LYS A 218 -17.15 -14.50 -8.46
C LYS A 218 -16.02 -15.22 -7.72
N ASN A 219 -14.79 -14.74 -7.85
CA ASN A 219 -13.60 -15.35 -7.27
C ASN A 219 -13.25 -14.76 -5.90
N ARG A 220 -14.13 -13.94 -5.31
CA ARG A 220 -13.86 -13.27 -4.02
C ARG A 220 -14.92 -13.56 -2.98
N TYR A 221 -14.42 -13.82 -1.78
CA TYR A 221 -15.22 -14.11 -0.59
C TYR A 221 -14.72 -13.29 0.59
N LEU A 222 -15.66 -12.83 1.41
CA LEU A 222 -15.39 -12.21 2.70
C LEU A 222 -15.50 -13.27 3.79
N ALA A 223 -14.42 -13.51 4.53
CA ALA A 223 -14.46 -14.30 5.75
C ALA A 223 -15.06 -13.46 6.89
N VAL A 224 -16.33 -13.70 7.24
CA VAL A 224 -16.99 -13.06 8.39
C VAL A 224 -16.49 -13.68 9.69
N ARG A 225 -16.39 -15.02 9.71
CA ARG A 225 -15.91 -15.75 10.89
C ARG A 225 -15.32 -17.10 10.51
N ILE A 226 -14.17 -17.43 11.09
CA ILE A 226 -13.59 -18.77 11.04
C ILE A 226 -14.25 -19.63 12.10
N LEU A 227 -14.83 -20.77 11.71
CA LEU A 227 -15.55 -21.65 12.61
C LEU A 227 -14.61 -22.69 13.22
N LYS A 228 -13.87 -23.41 12.36
CA LYS A 228 -12.87 -24.40 12.77
C LYS A 228 -11.98 -24.83 11.59
N LYS A 229 -10.83 -25.43 11.89
CA LYS A 229 -10.06 -26.21 10.92
C LYS A 229 -10.86 -27.45 10.52
N GLU A 230 -10.84 -27.79 9.24
CA GLU A 230 -11.52 -28.95 8.67
C GLU A 230 -10.51 -29.93 8.07
N ASN A 231 -10.93 -31.18 7.95
CA ASN A 231 -10.19 -32.22 7.25
C ASN A 231 -11.15 -32.98 6.35
N ASP A 232 -11.44 -32.40 5.18
CA ASP A 232 -12.31 -33.00 4.16
C ASP A 232 -11.45 -33.77 3.15
N SER A 233 -11.71 -35.06 2.99
CA SER A 233 -10.91 -35.94 2.14
C SER A 233 -10.96 -35.57 0.65
N ARG A 234 -11.98 -34.82 0.21
CA ARG A 234 -12.10 -34.38 -1.19
C ARG A 234 -10.99 -33.43 -1.61
N PHE A 235 -10.34 -32.76 -0.65
CA PHE A 235 -9.18 -31.92 -0.92
C PHE A 235 -7.88 -32.70 -1.12
N ALA A 236 -7.84 -34.00 -0.80
CA ALA A 236 -6.60 -34.79 -0.84
C ALA A 236 -5.96 -34.81 -2.23
N GLU A 237 -6.75 -35.07 -3.28
CA GLU A 237 -6.24 -35.10 -4.66
C GLU A 237 -5.72 -33.73 -5.11
N ILE A 238 -6.40 -32.65 -4.71
CA ILE A 238 -6.00 -31.27 -5.01
C ILE A 238 -4.67 -30.94 -4.33
N ILE A 239 -4.53 -31.31 -3.05
CA ILE A 239 -3.31 -31.11 -2.26
C ILE A 239 -2.14 -31.90 -2.87
N GLU A 240 -2.36 -33.17 -3.23
CA GLU A 240 -1.30 -34.00 -3.81
C GLU A 240 -0.88 -33.53 -5.20
N ALA A 241 -1.82 -33.06 -6.03
CA ALA A 241 -1.53 -32.42 -7.30
C ALA A 241 -0.74 -31.11 -7.12
N TYR A 242 -1.15 -30.26 -6.16
CA TYR A 242 -0.49 -28.98 -5.90
C TYR A 242 0.96 -29.15 -5.40
N LYS A 243 1.23 -30.19 -4.61
CA LYS A 243 2.58 -30.52 -4.13
C LYS A 243 3.53 -30.97 -5.23
N GLN A 244 3.03 -31.40 -6.39
CA GLN A 244 3.91 -31.74 -7.49
C GLN A 244 4.60 -30.47 -8.00
N PRO A 245 5.93 -30.49 -8.17
CA PRO A 245 6.64 -29.36 -8.76
C PRO A 245 6.20 -29.18 -10.20
N VAL A 246 6.00 -27.92 -10.61
CA VAL A 246 5.78 -27.57 -12.01
C VAL A 246 7.14 -27.19 -12.57
N VAL A 247 7.65 -28.00 -13.49
CA VAL A 247 8.98 -27.86 -14.05
C VAL A 247 8.87 -27.68 -15.56
N ILE A 248 9.57 -26.68 -16.09
CA ILE A 248 9.70 -26.42 -17.52
C ILE A 248 11.19 -26.54 -17.87
N THR A 249 11.52 -27.41 -18.81
CA THR A 249 12.87 -27.55 -19.34
C THR A 249 12.89 -27.12 -20.79
N ASN A 250 13.81 -26.23 -21.12
CA ASN A 250 14.09 -25.78 -22.48
C ASN A 250 15.60 -25.87 -22.77
N GLU A 251 16.06 -25.33 -23.90
CA GLU A 251 17.48 -25.37 -24.28
C GLU A 251 18.39 -24.47 -23.42
N TYR A 252 17.82 -23.53 -22.65
CA TYR A 252 18.58 -22.60 -21.81
C TYR A 252 18.74 -23.06 -20.37
N GLY A 253 17.79 -23.83 -19.85
CA GLY A 253 17.80 -24.29 -18.47
C GLY A 253 16.57 -25.10 -18.07
N THR A 254 16.51 -25.40 -16.77
CA THR A 254 15.35 -26.00 -16.13
C THR A 254 14.81 -25.03 -15.10
N PHE A 255 13.51 -24.75 -15.19
CA PHE A 255 12.83 -23.75 -14.40
C PHE A 255 11.73 -24.40 -13.57
N THR A 256 11.69 -24.09 -12.28
CA THR A 256 10.70 -24.62 -11.34
C THR A 256 9.81 -23.50 -10.82
N LEU A 257 8.49 -23.71 -10.83
CA LEU A 257 7.53 -22.74 -10.31
C LEU A 257 7.64 -22.61 -8.79
N ASN A 258 8.08 -21.45 -8.33
CA ASN A 258 7.90 -20.96 -6.98
C ASN A 258 6.49 -20.37 -6.83
N ARG A 259 5.55 -21.18 -6.32
CA ARG A 259 4.12 -20.82 -6.23
C ARG A 259 3.84 -19.60 -5.33
N PRO A 260 4.45 -19.46 -4.13
CA PRO A 260 4.29 -18.26 -3.30
C PRO A 260 4.58 -16.94 -4.01
N TYR A 261 5.62 -16.89 -4.85
CA TYR A 261 6.00 -15.70 -5.61
C TYR A 261 5.43 -15.69 -7.03
N ARG A 262 4.77 -16.79 -7.44
CA ARG A 262 4.25 -17.00 -8.79
C ARG A 262 5.32 -16.79 -9.87
N GLN A 263 6.49 -17.35 -9.64
CA GLN A 263 7.66 -17.13 -10.48
C GLN A 263 8.31 -18.46 -10.83
N TYR A 264 8.72 -18.63 -12.09
CA TYR A 264 9.59 -19.72 -12.49
C TYR A 264 11.03 -19.34 -12.22
N GLU A 265 11.71 -20.13 -11.40
CA GLU A 265 13.11 -19.92 -11.00
C GLU A 265 13.99 -20.98 -11.65
N GLY A 266 15.12 -20.55 -12.20
CA GLY A 266 16.12 -21.43 -12.80
C GLY A 266 17.46 -20.74 -12.95
N GLU A 267 18.42 -21.49 -13.48
CA GLU A 267 19.75 -20.99 -13.80
C GLU A 267 20.03 -21.26 -15.27
N ILE A 268 20.73 -20.31 -15.91
CA ILE A 268 21.18 -20.43 -17.30
C ILE A 268 22.70 -20.24 -17.35
N ALA A 269 23.34 -20.89 -18.32
CA ALA A 269 24.76 -20.63 -18.58
C ALA A 269 24.97 -19.14 -18.94
N TRP A 270 26.04 -18.52 -18.48
CA TRP A 270 26.36 -17.12 -18.74
C TRP A 270 27.85 -16.97 -19.09
N PRO A 271 28.30 -15.93 -19.82
CA PRO A 271 29.70 -15.77 -20.18
C PRO A 271 30.71 -15.93 -19.03
N ASN A 272 30.34 -15.54 -17.82
CA ASN A 272 31.20 -15.55 -16.64
C ASN A 272 30.72 -16.51 -15.52
N GLY A 273 29.83 -17.48 -15.81
CA GLY A 273 29.33 -18.42 -14.80
C GLY A 273 27.90 -18.90 -15.11
N GLU A 274 27.07 -18.98 -14.08
CA GLU A 274 25.64 -19.30 -14.18
C GLU A 274 24.83 -18.12 -13.64
N ALA A 275 23.93 -17.57 -14.46
CA ALA A 275 23.06 -16.48 -14.07
C ALA A 275 21.74 -17.05 -13.54
N SER A 276 21.27 -16.51 -12.42
CA SER A 276 19.94 -16.82 -11.91
C SER A 276 18.89 -16.11 -12.78
N VAL A 277 17.78 -16.79 -13.04
CA VAL A 277 16.69 -16.26 -13.84
C VAL A 277 15.37 -16.56 -13.15
N THR A 278 14.59 -15.51 -12.96
CA THR A 278 13.24 -15.56 -12.42
C THR A 278 12.28 -15.04 -13.48
N ILE A 279 11.16 -15.72 -13.73
CA ILE A 279 10.17 -15.32 -14.74
C ILE A 279 8.79 -15.28 -14.10
N ASP A 280 8.12 -14.14 -14.16
CA ASP A 280 6.76 -13.99 -13.63
C ASP A 280 5.78 -14.90 -14.38
N ALA A 281 4.97 -15.62 -13.61
CA ALA A 281 3.87 -16.41 -14.12
C ALA A 281 2.57 -15.60 -14.07
N SER A 282 1.81 -15.63 -15.17
CA SER A 282 0.47 -15.07 -15.26
C SER A 282 -0.50 -15.74 -14.27
N GLU A 283 -1.72 -15.22 -14.12
CA GLU A 283 -2.71 -15.66 -13.12
C GLU A 283 -3.04 -17.17 -13.18
N ASP A 284 -2.97 -17.80 -14.36
CA ASP A 284 -3.22 -19.23 -14.55
C ASP A 284 -1.98 -20.13 -14.32
N GLY A 285 -0.83 -19.53 -14.00
CA GLY A 285 0.43 -20.23 -13.75
C GLY A 285 1.27 -20.49 -15.00
N THR A 286 0.89 -19.94 -16.15
CA THR A 286 1.71 -19.93 -17.37
C THR A 286 2.72 -18.79 -17.35
N ALA A 287 3.89 -19.00 -17.93
CA ALA A 287 4.89 -17.96 -18.15
C ALA A 287 5.33 -17.98 -19.61
N SER A 288 5.69 -16.82 -20.14
CA SER A 288 6.31 -16.72 -21.45
C SER A 288 7.82 -16.69 -21.30
N PHE A 289 8.51 -17.39 -22.21
CA PHE A 289 9.96 -17.47 -22.26
C PHE A 289 10.54 -16.64 -23.42
N LYS A 290 9.71 -15.84 -24.10
CA LYS A 290 10.11 -15.09 -25.29
C LYS A 290 11.24 -14.09 -25.00
N MET A 291 11.12 -13.32 -23.91
CA MET A 291 12.19 -12.40 -23.50
C MET A 291 13.49 -13.17 -23.18
N LEU A 292 13.40 -14.33 -22.51
CA LEU A 292 14.56 -15.19 -22.27
C LEU A 292 15.22 -15.65 -23.58
N GLU A 293 14.42 -16.06 -24.57
CA GLU A 293 14.91 -16.45 -25.90
C GLU A 293 15.64 -15.30 -26.60
N GLU A 294 15.13 -14.07 -26.49
CA GLU A 294 15.75 -12.87 -27.05
C GLU A 294 17.10 -12.57 -26.37
N ILE A 295 17.13 -12.58 -25.03
CA ILE A 295 18.35 -12.44 -24.23
C ILE A 295 19.39 -13.50 -24.61
N CYS A 296 18.95 -14.76 -24.74
CA CYS A 296 19.86 -15.88 -24.97
C CYS A 296 20.35 -16.00 -26.43
N ARG A 297 19.72 -15.32 -27.39
CA ARG A 297 20.09 -15.36 -28.82
C ARG A 297 21.50 -14.84 -29.09
N ASP A 298 21.87 -13.73 -28.44
CA ASP A 298 23.24 -13.23 -28.42
C ASP A 298 23.62 -12.76 -27.01
N ARG A 299 23.67 -13.74 -26.10
CA ARG A 299 23.89 -13.53 -24.67
C ARG A 299 25.13 -12.69 -24.35
N LYS A 300 26.20 -12.86 -25.15
CA LYS A 300 27.45 -12.12 -24.94
C LYS A 300 27.29 -10.66 -25.31
N GLN A 301 26.71 -10.38 -26.48
CA GLN A 301 26.47 -8.99 -26.90
C GLN A 301 25.47 -8.30 -25.96
N TRP A 302 24.46 -9.02 -25.50
CA TRP A 302 23.45 -8.50 -24.59
C TRP A 302 24.04 -8.13 -23.21
N ASP A 303 24.83 -9.03 -22.61
CA ASP A 303 25.55 -8.76 -21.35
C ASP A 303 26.50 -7.56 -21.47
N GLU A 304 27.25 -7.47 -22.57
CA GLU A 304 28.16 -6.36 -22.83
C GLU A 304 27.38 -5.03 -22.93
N SER A 305 26.30 -4.99 -23.71
CA SER A 305 25.47 -3.80 -23.88
C SER A 305 24.93 -3.28 -22.55
N ILE A 306 24.41 -4.17 -21.70
CA ILE A 306 23.79 -3.78 -20.44
C ILE A 306 24.83 -3.31 -19.43
N ARG A 307 25.96 -4.01 -19.33
CA ARG A 307 27.05 -3.57 -18.45
C ARG A 307 27.59 -2.22 -18.87
N THR A 308 27.75 -1.97 -20.17
CA THR A 308 28.19 -0.67 -20.66
C THR A 308 27.21 0.41 -20.26
N SER A 309 25.91 0.26 -20.54
CA SER A 309 24.91 1.26 -20.16
C SER A 309 24.84 1.49 -18.64
N ALA A 310 24.90 0.42 -17.84
CA ALA A 310 24.91 0.55 -16.38
C ALA A 310 26.16 1.27 -15.87
N ALA A 311 27.34 0.93 -16.40
CA ALA A 311 28.59 1.57 -16.03
C ALA A 311 28.63 3.04 -16.48
N GLU A 312 28.16 3.38 -17.67
CA GLU A 312 28.05 4.77 -18.14
C GLU A 312 27.13 5.60 -17.22
N SER A 313 25.99 5.06 -16.81
CA SER A 313 25.03 5.75 -15.93
C SER A 313 25.56 5.94 -14.51
N LEU A 314 26.38 5.01 -14.01
CA LEU A 314 26.81 4.98 -12.61
C LEU A 314 28.27 5.40 -12.40
N LEU A 315 29.01 5.77 -13.44
CA LEU A 315 30.45 6.05 -13.34
C LEU A 315 30.77 7.16 -12.34
N GLU A 316 30.13 8.33 -12.47
CA GLU A 316 30.34 9.46 -11.57
C GLU A 316 29.98 9.08 -10.12
N THR A 317 28.90 8.31 -9.93
CA THR A 317 28.52 7.81 -8.60
C THR A 317 29.53 6.81 -8.06
N ALA A 318 30.10 5.95 -8.89
CA ALA A 318 31.14 5.01 -8.50
C ALA A 318 32.41 5.73 -8.04
N GLU A 319 32.86 6.73 -8.81
CA GLU A 319 34.03 7.55 -8.47
C GLU A 319 33.84 8.31 -7.15
N ASP A 320 32.66 8.91 -6.97
CA ASP A 320 32.30 9.61 -5.74
C ASP A 320 32.35 8.69 -4.51
N TRP A 321 31.90 7.45 -4.64
CA TRP A 321 31.87 6.49 -3.53
C TRP A 321 33.21 5.84 -3.26
N ALA A 322 34.02 5.60 -4.30
CA ALA A 322 35.36 5.06 -4.16
C ALA A 322 36.38 6.11 -3.69
N GLU A 323 36.04 7.39 -3.78
CA GLU A 323 36.94 8.52 -3.56
C GLU A 323 38.19 8.50 -4.49
N GLU A 324 38.07 7.84 -5.66
CA GLU A 324 39.11 7.73 -6.69
C GLU A 324 38.52 7.57 -8.10
N GLU A 325 39.33 7.83 -9.13
CA GLU A 325 38.94 7.61 -10.52
C GLU A 325 38.78 6.10 -10.79
N ILE A 326 37.64 5.70 -11.34
CA ILE A 326 37.34 4.33 -11.75
C ILE A 326 37.14 4.34 -13.26
N SER A 327 37.80 3.44 -13.98
CA SER A 327 37.52 3.30 -15.41
C SER A 327 36.22 2.55 -15.67
N LEU A 328 35.57 2.85 -16.80
CA LEU A 328 34.37 2.15 -17.23
C LEU A 328 34.56 0.62 -17.30
N ASP A 329 35.71 0.17 -17.79
CA ASP A 329 36.07 -1.25 -17.86
C ASP A 329 36.22 -1.91 -16.48
N GLU A 330 36.69 -1.17 -15.47
CA GLU A 330 36.77 -1.65 -14.09
C GLU A 330 35.38 -1.78 -13.49
N LEU A 331 34.53 -0.77 -13.66
CA LEU A 331 33.16 -0.78 -13.16
C LEU A 331 32.35 -1.93 -13.79
N MET A 332 32.46 -2.13 -15.11
CA MET A 332 31.78 -3.24 -15.81
C MET A 332 32.19 -4.62 -15.27
N LYS A 333 33.45 -4.80 -14.85
CA LYS A 333 33.95 -6.04 -14.25
C LYS A 333 33.42 -6.22 -12.82
N LEU A 334 33.31 -5.13 -12.06
CA LEU A 334 32.80 -5.17 -10.69
C LEU A 334 31.35 -5.62 -10.62
N LEU A 335 30.52 -5.30 -11.62
CA LEU A 335 29.11 -5.74 -11.67
C LEU A 335 28.92 -7.26 -11.50
N GLY A 336 29.91 -8.10 -11.84
CA GLY A 336 29.84 -9.54 -11.54
C GLY A 336 28.80 -10.30 -12.37
N ILE A 337 28.30 -11.44 -11.88
CA ILE A 337 27.30 -12.24 -12.61
C ILE A 337 25.89 -11.64 -12.38
N PRO A 338 25.07 -11.46 -13.42
CA PRO A 338 23.72 -10.92 -13.24
C PRO A 338 22.77 -11.93 -12.60
N SER A 339 21.76 -11.40 -11.92
CA SER A 339 20.47 -12.07 -11.72
C SER A 339 19.43 -11.38 -12.60
N ILE A 340 18.60 -12.15 -13.31
CA ILE A 340 17.67 -11.62 -14.32
C ILE A 340 16.24 -11.92 -13.88
N HIS A 341 15.40 -10.89 -13.75
CA HIS A 341 13.97 -11.04 -13.50
C HIS A 341 13.19 -10.61 -14.74
N ILE A 342 12.50 -11.55 -15.37
CA ILE A 342 11.64 -11.31 -16.54
C ILE A 342 10.23 -11.08 -16.02
N ILE A 343 9.72 -9.87 -16.26
CA ILE A 343 8.38 -9.43 -15.83
C ILE A 343 7.36 -9.76 -16.93
N SER A 344 7.74 -9.57 -18.19
CA SER A 344 6.87 -9.82 -19.34
C SER A 344 7.67 -10.21 -20.60
N ASP A 345 6.99 -10.28 -21.73
CA ASP A 345 7.62 -10.51 -23.04
C ASP A 345 8.54 -9.37 -23.48
N GLU A 346 8.43 -8.20 -22.84
CA GLU A 346 9.10 -6.96 -23.27
C GLU A 346 9.86 -6.31 -22.12
N GLU A 347 9.53 -6.64 -20.86
CA GLU A 347 10.08 -6.02 -19.66
C GLU A 347 10.91 -7.02 -18.84
N ALA A 348 12.09 -6.60 -18.40
CA ALA A 348 12.93 -7.32 -17.46
C ALA A 348 13.75 -6.38 -16.57
N GLU A 349 14.15 -6.86 -15.41
CA GLU A 349 15.09 -6.19 -14.50
C GLU A 349 16.35 -7.05 -14.37
N VAL A 350 17.52 -6.41 -14.44
CA VAL A 350 18.81 -7.07 -14.24
C VAL A 350 19.47 -6.52 -12.99
N PHE A 351 19.84 -7.43 -12.09
CA PHE A 351 20.45 -7.10 -10.82
C PHE A 351 21.92 -7.48 -10.84
N TYR A 352 22.75 -6.55 -10.38
CA TYR A 352 24.18 -6.76 -10.16
C TYR A 352 24.54 -6.41 -8.71
N GLU A 353 25.39 -7.23 -8.11
CA GLU A 353 25.95 -7.01 -6.78
C GLU A 353 27.44 -6.66 -6.92
N PRO A 354 27.81 -5.37 -7.07
CA PRO A 354 29.20 -4.97 -7.30
C PRO A 354 30.09 -5.02 -6.04
N GLY A 355 29.70 -5.81 -5.05
CA GLY A 355 30.36 -5.91 -3.76
C GLY A 355 30.34 -4.60 -2.98
N GLU A 356 31.46 -4.27 -2.36
CA GLU A 356 31.56 -3.14 -1.41
C GLU A 356 31.50 -1.75 -2.07
N LEU A 357 31.59 -1.64 -3.40
CA LEU A 357 31.66 -0.35 -4.10
C LEU A 357 30.48 0.56 -3.77
N PHE A 358 29.27 0.00 -3.75
CA PHE A 358 28.05 0.74 -3.38
C PHE A 358 27.50 0.32 -2.00
N GLY A 359 28.38 -0.20 -1.14
CA GLY A 359 27.99 -0.73 0.17
C GLY A 359 26.96 -1.86 0.06
N TRP A 360 25.77 -1.65 0.61
CA TRP A 360 24.67 -2.63 0.58
C TRP A 360 23.67 -2.42 -0.58
N HIS A 361 23.97 -1.51 -1.52
CA HIS A 361 23.09 -1.25 -2.65
C HIS A 361 23.33 -2.24 -3.79
N THR A 362 22.24 -2.65 -4.42
CA THR A 362 22.22 -3.42 -5.65
C THR A 362 22.11 -2.46 -6.84
N VAL A 363 22.82 -2.76 -7.93
CA VAL A 363 22.61 -2.07 -9.20
C VAL A 363 21.44 -2.76 -9.90
N ILE A 364 20.41 -2.00 -10.22
CA ILE A 364 19.25 -2.45 -10.99
C ILE A 364 19.33 -1.80 -12.37
N VAL A 365 19.14 -2.61 -13.41
CA VAL A 365 19.02 -2.15 -14.80
C VAL A 365 17.65 -2.56 -15.33
N ASP A 366 16.84 -1.57 -15.70
CA ASP A 366 15.53 -1.79 -16.28
C ASP A 366 15.67 -1.98 -17.79
N ILE A 367 15.00 -3.01 -18.31
CA ILE A 367 14.97 -3.37 -19.71
C ILE A 367 13.54 -3.22 -20.23
N ASP A 368 13.39 -2.46 -21.32
CA ASP A 368 12.14 -2.32 -22.06
C ASP A 368 12.39 -2.63 -23.55
N HIS A 369 11.55 -3.49 -24.13
CA HIS A 369 11.66 -4.01 -25.48
C HIS A 369 13.09 -4.47 -25.86
N GLY A 370 13.78 -5.12 -24.93
CA GLY A 370 15.13 -5.65 -25.14
C GLY A 370 16.27 -4.63 -25.05
N SER A 371 15.99 -3.37 -24.69
CA SER A 371 16.99 -2.30 -24.53
C SER A 371 16.98 -1.73 -23.12
N VAL A 372 18.11 -1.19 -22.66
CA VAL A 372 18.21 -0.52 -21.35
C VAL A 372 17.38 0.76 -21.35
N SER A 373 16.43 0.86 -20.43
CA SER A 373 15.64 2.07 -20.19
C SER A 373 16.20 2.92 -19.06
N ASP A 374 16.72 2.30 -17.99
CA ASP A 374 17.33 2.99 -16.86
C ASP A 374 18.35 2.10 -16.13
N ALA A 375 19.25 2.70 -15.36
CA ALA A 375 20.18 2.00 -14.47
C ALA A 375 20.44 2.82 -13.20
N TYR A 376 20.17 2.24 -12.03
CA TYR A 376 20.21 2.95 -10.75
C TYR A 376 20.58 2.04 -9.57
N LEU A 377 20.81 2.66 -8.40
CA LEU A 377 21.09 1.98 -7.14
C LEU A 377 19.82 1.81 -6.30
N ALA A 378 19.61 0.63 -5.73
CA ALA A 378 18.53 0.33 -4.78
C ALA A 378 19.07 -0.34 -3.52
N GLY A 379 18.58 0.04 -2.34
CA GLY A 379 19.04 -0.47 -1.04
C GLY A 379 18.35 0.14 0.17
#